data_AF-D8RE75-F1
#
_entry.id   AF-D8RE75-F1
#
_cell.length_a   1.000
_cell.length_b   1.000
_cell.length_c   1.000
_cell.angle_alpha   90.00
_cell.angle_beta   90.00
_cell.angle_gamma   90.00
#
_symmetry.space_group_name_H-M   'P 1'
#
loop_
_entity.id
_entity.type
_entity.pdbx_description
1 polymer ?
#
loop_
_entity_poly.entity_id
_entity_poly.type
_entity_poly.pdbx_seq_one_letter_code
_entity_poly.pdbx_strand_id
1 'polypeptide(L)'
;MRKCRGSRGLDVGLAIFFALNVPLVLFVDSTAVLPMSCFPAAIQALVRWHIRTSGDYLMRDKPPFFLGLVFCEIFVQLPLYIANAIAFYYGKPWGRTTGIIYGVHTATTMIPILFDILCSQVPTKFQLFSIYVPYLIIPLIVLVRLMPYTYPFAKKRIE
;
A
#
# COMPACT_ATOMS: atom_id res chain seq x y z
N MET A 1 17.09 -14.52 -21.84
CA MET A 1 16.76 -14.25 -20.43
C MET A 1 17.22 -12.83 -20.06
N ARG A 2 16.32 -11.90 -19.70
CA ARG A 2 16.73 -10.56 -19.22
C ARG A 2 17.27 -10.68 -17.79
N LYS A 3 18.60 -10.65 -17.61
CA LYS A 3 19.24 -10.47 -16.30
C LYS A 3 19.05 -9.02 -15.82
N CYS A 4 18.81 -8.83 -14.53
CA CYS A 4 18.41 -7.54 -13.96
C CYS A 4 19.53 -6.50 -13.97
N ARG A 5 19.18 -5.23 -14.25
CA ARG A 5 19.99 -4.05 -13.93
C ARG A 5 19.78 -3.76 -12.44
N GLY A 6 20.83 -3.87 -11.63
CA GLY A 6 20.72 -3.76 -10.17
C GLY A 6 20.34 -2.35 -9.74
N SER A 7 19.12 -2.17 -9.24
CA SER A 7 18.66 -0.92 -8.60
C SER A 7 18.45 -1.15 -7.11
N ARG A 8 19.56 -1.47 -6.41
CA ARG A 8 19.54 -1.79 -4.98
C ARG A 8 18.89 -0.69 -4.13
N GLY A 9 19.08 0.57 -4.50
CA GLY A 9 18.46 1.72 -3.83
C GLY A 9 16.93 1.68 -3.91
N LEU A 10 16.37 1.41 -5.09
CA LEU A 10 14.91 1.24 -5.26
C LEU A 10 14.38 0.07 -4.43
N ASP A 11 15.08 -1.07 -4.43
CA ASP A 11 14.63 -2.24 -3.67
C ASP A 11 14.59 -1.95 -2.17
N VAL A 12 15.59 -1.24 -1.63
CA VAL A 12 15.60 -0.80 -0.23
C VAL A 12 14.49 0.22 0.04
N GLY A 13 14.28 1.19 -0.87
CA GLY A 13 13.20 2.17 -0.73
C GLY A 13 11.82 1.52 -0.68
N LEU A 14 11.57 0.54 -1.54
CA LEU A 14 10.33 -0.25 -1.54
C LEU A 14 10.21 -1.11 -0.26
N ALA A 15 11.31 -1.68 0.23
CA ALA A 15 11.31 -2.41 1.50
C ALA A 15 10.91 -1.52 2.69
N ILE A 16 11.44 -0.29 2.74
CA ILE A 16 11.07 0.70 3.78
C ILE A 16 9.59 1.07 3.66
N PHE A 17 9.12 1.33 2.43
CA PHE A 17 7.70 1.60 2.19
C PHE A 17 6.83 0.46 2.74
N PHE A 18 7.13 -0.79 2.42
CA PHE A 18 6.39 -1.93 2.95
C PHE A 18 6.42 -2.01 4.47
N ALA A 19 7.59 -1.81 5.09
CA ALA A 19 7.73 -1.81 6.54
C ALA A 19 6.92 -0.71 7.23
N LEU A 20 6.85 0.49 6.64
CA LEU A 20 6.07 1.62 7.18
C LEU A 20 4.56 1.43 7.05
N ASN A 21 4.09 0.68 6.04
CA ASN A 21 2.66 0.42 5.86
C ASN A 21 2.13 -0.61 6.88
N VAL A 22 2.97 -1.50 7.42
CA VAL A 22 2.56 -2.48 8.44
C VAL A 22 1.90 -1.80 9.67
N PRO A 23 2.55 -0.85 10.37
CA PRO A 23 1.89 -0.16 11.47
C PRO A 23 0.75 0.76 11.00
N LEU A 24 0.81 1.30 9.77
CA LEU A 24 -0.26 2.14 9.25
C LEU A 24 -1.57 1.35 9.13
N VAL A 25 -1.54 0.17 8.50
CA VAL A 25 -2.72 -0.69 8.38
C VAL A 25 -3.22 -1.14 9.76
N LEU A 26 -2.30 -1.52 10.65
CA LEU A 26 -2.64 -2.03 11.97
C LEU A 26 -3.28 -0.98 12.88
N PHE A 27 -2.87 0.29 12.79
CA PHE A 27 -3.33 1.33 13.72
C PHE A 27 -4.24 2.38 13.09
N VAL A 28 -4.14 2.64 11.79
CA VAL A 28 -4.94 3.66 11.09
C VAL A 28 -6.06 3.00 10.31
N ASP A 29 -5.76 2.14 9.35
CA ASP A 29 -6.79 1.62 8.44
C ASP A 29 -7.74 0.64 9.15
N SER A 30 -7.23 -0.15 10.10
CA SER A 30 -8.04 -1.02 10.94
C SER A 30 -9.09 -0.27 11.78
N THR A 31 -8.93 1.05 12.02
CA THR A 31 -9.97 1.86 12.68
C THR A 31 -11.23 2.05 11.83
N ALA A 32 -11.15 1.77 10.53
CA ALA A 32 -12.32 1.75 9.66
C ALA A 32 -13.25 0.59 10.07
N VAL A 33 -12.70 -0.59 10.35
CA VAL A 33 -13.45 -1.83 10.62
C VAL A 33 -13.62 -2.15 12.11
N LEU A 34 -12.73 -1.64 12.97
CA LEU A 34 -12.80 -1.84 14.42
C LEU A 34 -13.33 -0.60 15.16
N PRO A 35 -13.95 -0.77 16.35
CA PRO A 35 -14.34 0.36 17.19
C PRO A 35 -13.14 1.22 17.60
N MET A 36 -13.29 2.55 17.56
CA MET A 36 -12.24 3.50 17.95
C MET A 36 -11.74 3.32 19.39
N SER A 37 -12.54 2.74 20.28
CA SER A 37 -12.20 2.42 21.67
C SER A 37 -11.07 1.39 21.81
N CYS A 38 -10.82 0.58 20.77
CA CYS A 38 -9.74 -0.40 20.76
C CYS A 38 -8.35 0.23 20.57
N PHE A 39 -8.29 1.52 20.20
CA PHE A 39 -7.04 2.20 19.83
C PHE A 39 -6.61 3.24 20.88
N PRO A 40 -5.30 3.46 21.06
CA PRO A 40 -4.79 4.51 21.93
C PRO A 40 -5.32 5.89 21.56
N ALA A 41 -5.46 6.78 22.55
CA ALA A 41 -5.99 8.13 22.34
C ALA A 41 -5.22 8.93 21.26
N ALA A 42 -3.90 8.72 21.16
CA ALA A 42 -3.06 9.35 20.14
C ALA A 42 -3.48 8.94 18.71
N ILE A 43 -3.72 7.65 18.48
CA ILE A 43 -4.16 7.13 17.18
C ILE A 43 -5.56 7.65 16.85
N GLN A 44 -6.46 7.65 17.83
CA GLN A 44 -7.79 8.21 17.61
C GLN A 44 -7.75 9.70 17.25
N ALA A 45 -6.89 10.48 17.91
CA ALA A 45 -6.68 11.88 17.60
C ALA A 45 -6.10 12.07 16.20
N LEU A 46 -5.12 11.24 15.81
CA LEU A 46 -4.53 11.26 14.47
C LEU A 46 -5.57 10.99 13.38
N VAL A 47 -6.38 9.93 13.52
CA VAL A 47 -7.44 9.60 12.55
C VAL A 47 -8.49 10.72 12.47
N ARG A 48 -8.92 11.27 13.60
CA ARG A 48 -9.88 12.40 13.63
C ARG A 48 -9.30 13.66 13.01
N TRP A 49 -8.01 13.92 13.22
CA TRP A 49 -7.29 15.02 12.58
C TRP A 49 -7.22 14.83 11.07
N HIS A 50 -6.83 13.63 10.62
CA HIS A 50 -6.79 13.27 9.19
C HIS A 50 -8.14 13.50 8.53
N ILE A 51 -9.23 12.90 9.05
CA ILE A 51 -10.59 13.06 8.52
C ILE A 51 -10.97 14.54 8.40
N ARG A 52 -10.64 15.35 9.40
CA ARG A 52 -10.98 16.79 9.42
C ARG A 52 -10.17 17.59 8.40
N THR A 53 -8.88 17.31 8.27
CA THR A 53 -7.94 18.08 7.46
C THR A 53 -8.00 17.70 5.97
N SER A 54 -8.22 16.42 5.66
CA SER A 54 -8.33 15.93 4.27
C SER A 54 -9.77 15.86 3.77
N GLY A 55 -10.76 15.85 4.67
CA GLY A 55 -12.16 15.58 4.32
C GLY A 55 -12.38 14.13 3.90
N ASP A 56 -11.60 13.19 4.46
CA ASP A 56 -11.67 11.76 4.17
C ASP A 56 -13.01 11.16 4.60
N TYR A 57 -13.99 11.24 3.70
CA TYR A 57 -15.33 10.69 3.92
C TYR A 57 -15.33 9.16 3.90
N LEU A 58 -14.34 8.51 3.28
CA LEU A 58 -14.23 7.04 3.29
C LEU A 58 -13.99 6.54 4.72
N MET A 59 -13.09 7.20 5.45
CA MET A 59 -12.83 6.90 6.86
C MET A 59 -13.93 7.39 7.82
N ARG A 60 -14.65 8.47 7.46
CA ARG A 60 -15.75 9.03 8.26
C ARG A 60 -17.04 8.22 8.13
N ASP A 61 -17.49 8.01 6.91
CA ASP A 61 -18.82 7.47 6.57
C ASP A 61 -18.76 5.94 6.35
N LYS A 62 -17.56 5.40 6.11
CA LYS A 62 -17.28 3.96 6.07
C LYS A 62 -18.21 3.20 5.12
N PRO A 63 -18.27 3.55 3.82
CA PRO A 63 -19.15 2.90 2.88
C PRO A 63 -18.80 1.39 2.76
N PRO A 64 -19.79 0.50 2.53
CA PRO A 64 -19.55 -0.95 2.60
C PRO A 64 -18.46 -1.48 1.66
N PHE A 65 -18.34 -0.92 0.45
CA PHE A 65 -17.28 -1.33 -0.47
C PHE A 65 -15.89 -1.02 0.11
N PHE A 66 -15.70 0.16 0.72
CA PHE A 66 -14.45 0.58 1.32
C PHE A 66 -14.09 -0.31 2.51
N LEU A 67 -15.06 -0.63 3.37
CA LEU A 67 -14.85 -1.59 4.46
C LEU A 67 -14.39 -2.95 3.93
N GLY A 68 -15.01 -3.46 2.85
CA GLY A 68 -14.59 -4.69 2.20
C GLY A 68 -13.13 -4.62 1.68
N LEU A 69 -12.71 -3.48 1.15
CA LEU A 69 -11.33 -3.27 0.71
C LEU A 69 -10.34 -3.19 1.89
N VAL A 70 -10.71 -2.54 2.99
CA VAL A 70 -9.89 -2.54 4.22
C VAL A 70 -9.75 -3.95 4.82
N PHE A 71 -10.80 -4.78 4.73
CA PHE A 71 -10.68 -6.21 5.07
C PHE A 71 -9.64 -6.90 4.19
N CYS A 72 -9.67 -6.71 2.87
CA CYS A 72 -8.63 -7.22 1.97
C CYS A 72 -7.24 -6.69 2.35
N GLU A 73 -7.12 -5.43 2.76
CA GLU A 73 -5.86 -4.85 3.18
C GLU A 73 -5.27 -5.55 4.41
N ILE A 74 -6.10 -5.80 5.43
CA ILE A 74 -5.68 -6.47 6.66
C ILE A 74 -5.32 -7.94 6.42
N PHE A 75 -6.11 -8.67 5.61
CA PHE A 75 -5.94 -10.12 5.48
C PHE A 75 -5.05 -10.54 4.29
N VAL A 76 -4.91 -9.69 3.27
CA VAL A 76 -4.13 -9.97 2.06
C VAL A 76 -2.91 -9.07 1.95
N GLN A 77 -3.06 -7.75 2.05
CA GLN A 77 -1.93 -6.84 1.86
C GLN A 77 -0.97 -6.85 3.04
N LEU A 78 -1.45 -6.90 4.29
CA LEU A 78 -0.60 -6.94 5.48
C LEU A 78 0.45 -8.07 5.49
N PRO A 79 0.08 -9.36 5.27
CA PRO A 79 1.10 -10.41 5.20
C PRO A 79 2.05 -10.21 4.01
N LEU A 80 1.58 -9.66 2.90
CA LEU A 80 2.43 -9.31 1.75
C LEU A 80 3.37 -8.14 2.05
N TYR A 81 2.97 -7.16 2.86
CA TYR A 81 3.85 -6.07 3.31
C TYR A 81 5.03 -6.62 4.11
N ILE A 82 4.75 -7.49 5.09
CA ILE A 82 5.79 -8.13 5.91
C ILE A 82 6.72 -8.96 5.04
N ALA A 83 6.15 -9.83 4.20
CA ALA A 83 6.92 -10.67 3.29
C ALA A 83 7.80 -9.81 2.35
N ASN A 84 7.21 -8.83 1.66
CA ASN A 84 7.93 -8.01 0.69
C ASN A 84 8.97 -7.09 1.35
N ALA A 85 8.74 -6.59 2.56
CA ALA A 85 9.76 -5.84 3.30
C ALA A 85 11.04 -6.68 3.50
N ILE A 86 10.89 -7.92 3.95
CA ILE A 86 12.01 -8.86 4.14
C ILE A 86 12.64 -9.23 2.79
N ALA A 87 11.82 -9.58 1.79
CA ALA A 87 12.31 -10.02 0.50
C ALA A 87 13.11 -8.94 -0.23
N PHE A 88 12.60 -7.72 -0.28
CA PHE A 88 13.24 -6.62 -0.98
C PHE A 88 14.48 -6.14 -0.22
N TYR A 89 14.44 -6.14 1.11
CA TYR A 89 15.60 -5.77 1.92
C TYR A 89 16.74 -6.79 1.78
N TYR A 90 16.46 -8.10 1.86
CA TYR A 90 17.51 -9.13 1.79
C TYR A 90 17.74 -9.71 0.38
N GLY A 91 17.01 -9.23 -0.63
CA GLY A 91 17.12 -9.72 -2.01
C GLY A 91 16.67 -11.17 -2.17
N LYS A 92 15.58 -11.59 -1.51
CA LYS A 92 15.08 -12.96 -1.58
C LYS A 92 14.32 -13.22 -2.88
N PRO A 93 14.50 -14.38 -3.55
CA PRO A 93 13.92 -14.65 -4.86
C PRO A 93 12.39 -14.70 -4.85
N TRP A 94 11.78 -15.16 -3.76
CA TRP A 94 10.32 -15.23 -3.61
C TRP A 94 9.66 -13.84 -3.56
N GLY A 95 10.42 -12.77 -3.31
CA GLY A 95 9.97 -11.38 -3.38
C GLY A 95 9.37 -10.99 -4.73
N ARG A 96 9.75 -11.68 -5.80
CA ARG A 96 9.18 -11.47 -7.13
C ARG A 96 7.70 -11.84 -7.13
N THR A 97 7.38 -13.03 -6.66
CA THR A 97 6.01 -13.55 -6.70
C THR A 97 5.13 -12.77 -5.73
N THR A 98 5.56 -12.60 -4.48
CA THR A 98 4.82 -11.85 -3.47
C THR A 98 4.65 -10.38 -3.83
N GLY A 99 5.64 -9.76 -4.48
CA GLY A 99 5.56 -8.38 -4.94
C GLY A 99 4.63 -8.20 -6.14
N ILE A 100 4.57 -9.15 -7.06
CA ILE A 100 3.60 -9.11 -8.18
C ILE A 100 2.17 -9.29 -7.65
N ILE A 101 1.94 -10.25 -6.74
CA ILE A 101 0.61 -10.45 -6.13
C ILE A 101 0.17 -9.16 -5.43
N TYR A 102 1.05 -8.58 -4.60
CA TYR A 102 0.81 -7.29 -3.95
C TYR A 102 0.48 -6.19 -4.97
N GLY A 103 1.31 -6.06 -6.00
CA GLY A 103 1.23 -4.98 -6.97
C GLY A 103 -0.09 -5.00 -7.74
N VAL A 104 -0.49 -6.18 -8.23
CA VAL A 104 -1.76 -6.35 -8.95
C VAL A 104 -2.95 -6.10 -8.02
N HIS A 105 -2.96 -6.75 -6.87
CA HIS A 105 -4.07 -6.63 -5.92
C HIS A 105 -4.29 -5.18 -5.49
N THR A 106 -3.23 -4.49 -5.06
CA THR A 106 -3.33 -3.09 -4.60
C THR A 106 -3.77 -2.16 -5.73
N ALA A 107 -3.28 -2.36 -6.95
CA ALA A 107 -3.74 -1.57 -8.09
C ALA A 107 -5.24 -1.77 -8.35
N THR A 108 -5.72 -3.01 -8.27
CA THR A 108 -7.14 -3.34 -8.42
C THR A 108 -8.01 -2.72 -7.33
N THR A 109 -7.56 -2.67 -6.07
CA THR A 109 -8.33 -2.06 -4.98
C THR A 109 -8.31 -0.53 -5.01
N MET A 110 -7.22 0.09 -5.47
CA MET A 110 -7.11 1.55 -5.55
C MET A 110 -7.92 2.18 -6.67
N ILE A 111 -8.13 1.48 -7.80
CA ILE A 111 -8.94 2.00 -8.92
C ILE A 111 -10.35 2.43 -8.49
N PRO A 112 -11.17 1.58 -7.83
CA PRO A 112 -12.51 1.98 -7.40
C PRO A 112 -12.48 3.10 -6.36
N ILE A 113 -11.51 3.10 -5.43
CA ILE A 113 -11.35 4.17 -4.42
C ILE A 113 -11.10 5.52 -5.09
N LEU A 114 -10.13 5.58 -6.00
CA LEU A 114 -9.78 6.82 -6.71
C LEU A 114 -10.93 7.31 -7.58
N PHE A 115 -11.64 6.39 -8.24
CA PHE A 115 -12.83 6.72 -9.02
C PHE A 115 -13.95 7.30 -8.15
N ASP A 116 -14.25 6.67 -7.01
CA ASP A 116 -15.26 7.14 -6.06
C ASP A 116 -14.93 8.53 -5.51
N ILE A 117 -13.65 8.78 -5.16
CA ILE A 117 -13.17 10.12 -4.76
C ILE A 117 -13.40 11.16 -5.87
N LEU A 118 -13.11 10.86 -7.13
CA LEU A 118 -13.29 11.81 -8.23
C LEU A 118 -14.77 12.13 -8.50
N CYS A 119 -15.65 11.12 -8.37
CA CYS A 119 -17.10 11.24 -8.53
C CYS A 119 -17.80 11.87 -7.32
N SER A 120 -17.14 11.87 -6.16
CA SER A 120 -17.68 12.48 -4.94
C SER A 120 -17.89 14.00 -5.08
N GLN A 121 -18.80 14.52 -4.27
CA GLN A 121 -19.12 15.95 -4.18
C GLN A 121 -18.39 16.64 -3.02
N VAL A 122 -17.39 15.99 -2.40
CA VAL A 122 -16.66 16.61 -1.29
C VAL A 122 -15.77 17.76 -1.82
N PRO A 123 -15.78 18.94 -1.17
CA PRO A 123 -14.98 20.08 -1.63
C PRO A 123 -13.48 19.79 -1.70
N THR A 124 -12.97 18.91 -0.83
CA THR A 124 -11.55 18.55 -0.73
C THR A 124 -11.15 17.38 -1.65
N LYS A 125 -11.99 16.97 -2.60
CA LYS A 125 -11.76 15.75 -3.40
C LYS A 125 -10.39 15.67 -4.07
N PHE A 126 -9.85 16.77 -4.59
CA PHE A 126 -8.53 16.77 -5.24
C PHE A 126 -7.38 16.62 -4.24
N GLN A 127 -7.53 17.15 -3.04
CA GLN A 127 -6.59 16.94 -1.94
C GLN A 127 -6.67 15.49 -1.46
N LEU A 128 -7.87 14.94 -1.31
CA LEU A 128 -8.04 13.53 -0.94
C LEU A 128 -7.47 12.60 -2.01
N PHE A 129 -7.74 12.89 -3.29
CA PHE A 129 -7.18 12.16 -4.42
C PHE A 129 -5.65 12.18 -4.42
N SER A 130 -5.00 13.32 -4.13
CA SER A 130 -3.54 13.40 -4.08
C SER A 130 -2.93 12.63 -2.91
N ILE A 131 -3.67 12.43 -1.82
CA ILE A 131 -3.26 11.57 -0.71
C ILE A 131 -3.31 10.09 -1.11
N TYR A 132 -4.34 9.67 -1.87
CA TYR A 132 -4.54 8.26 -2.22
C TYR A 132 -3.76 7.80 -3.47
N VAL A 133 -3.53 8.68 -4.45
CA VAL A 133 -2.82 8.35 -5.70
C VAL A 133 -1.45 7.68 -5.49
N PRO A 134 -0.61 8.10 -4.53
CA PRO A 134 0.66 7.42 -4.25
C PRO A 134 0.50 5.92 -3.98
N TYR A 135 -0.61 5.51 -3.35
CA TYR A 135 -0.91 4.10 -3.07
C TYR A 135 -1.29 3.30 -4.34
N LEU A 136 -1.56 3.95 -5.47
CA LEU A 136 -1.62 3.30 -6.79
C LEU A 136 -0.26 3.32 -7.50
N ILE A 137 0.47 4.44 -7.42
CA ILE A 137 1.75 4.61 -8.13
C ILE A 137 2.80 3.60 -7.62
N ILE A 138 2.94 3.42 -6.31
CA ILE A 138 3.96 2.53 -5.74
C ILE A 138 3.77 1.06 -6.16
N PRO A 139 2.55 0.46 -6.08
CA PRO A 139 2.29 -0.87 -6.66
C PRO A 139 2.65 -0.99 -8.13
N LEU A 140 2.37 0.03 -8.95
CA LEU A 140 2.74 0.02 -10.36
C LEU A 140 4.26 0.03 -10.56
N ILE A 141 5.00 0.80 -9.74
CA ILE A 141 6.47 0.76 -9.72
C ILE A 141 6.97 -0.64 -9.35
N VAL A 142 6.36 -1.30 -8.36
CA VAL A 142 6.68 -2.68 -7.98
C VAL A 142 6.46 -3.63 -9.17
N LEU A 143 5.34 -3.50 -9.90
CA LEU A 143 5.06 -4.33 -11.08
C LEU A 143 6.08 -4.11 -12.19
N VAL A 144 6.37 -2.85 -12.54
CA VAL A 144 7.39 -2.50 -13.55
C VAL A 144 8.76 -3.04 -13.16
N ARG A 145 9.09 -3.01 -11.86
CA ARG A 145 10.35 -3.52 -11.31
C ARG A 145 10.47 -5.05 -11.37
N LEU A 146 9.37 -5.80 -11.26
CA LEU A 146 9.37 -7.25 -11.10
C LEU A 146 8.97 -8.04 -12.36
N MET A 147 7.94 -7.61 -13.09
CA MET A 147 7.37 -8.37 -14.22
C MET A 147 8.40 -8.67 -15.33
N PRO A 148 9.29 -7.74 -15.75
CA PRO A 148 10.21 -7.99 -16.85
C PRO A 148 11.33 -9.00 -16.55
N TYR A 149 11.53 -9.38 -15.28
CA TYR A 149 12.69 -10.13 -14.83
C TYR A 149 12.30 -11.42 -14.11
N THR A 150 12.90 -12.54 -14.50
CA THR A 150 12.73 -13.83 -13.81
C THR A 150 13.46 -13.86 -12.47
N TYR A 151 14.62 -13.19 -12.39
CA TYR A 151 15.48 -13.12 -11.20
C TYR A 151 15.80 -11.66 -10.83
N PRO A 152 14.82 -10.89 -10.34
CA PRO A 152 14.97 -9.45 -10.10
C PRO A 152 15.97 -9.11 -8.99
N PHE A 153 16.28 -10.05 -8.09
CA PHE A 153 17.19 -9.85 -6.95
C PHE A 153 18.56 -10.54 -7.11
N ALA A 154 18.84 -11.15 -8.26
CA ALA A 154 20.13 -11.81 -8.48
C ALA A 154 21.29 -10.79 -8.49
N LYS A 155 22.38 -11.11 -7.78
CA LYS A 155 23.61 -10.30 -7.84
C LYS A 155 24.18 -10.32 -9.25
N LYS A 156 24.67 -9.17 -9.74
CA LYS A 156 25.44 -9.08 -10.97
C LYS A 156 26.69 -9.95 -10.79
N ARG A 157 26.86 -10.99 -11.62
CA ARG A 157 28.11 -11.77 -11.65
C ARG A 157 29.18 -10.83 -12.22
N ILE A 158 30.22 -10.56 -11.46
CA ILE A 158 31.42 -9.90 -11.95
C ILE A 158 32.12 -10.99 -12.76
N GLU A 159 32.01 -10.91 -14.08
CA GLU A 159 32.82 -11.67 -15.03
C GLU A 159 34.04 -10.80 -15.38
#